data_AF-V5I7K9-F1
#
_entry.id   AF-V5I7K9-F1
#
_cell.length_a   1.000
_cell.length_b   1.000
_cell.length_c   1.000
_cell.angle_alpha   90.00
_cell.angle_beta   90.00
_cell.angle_gamma   90.00
#
_symmetry.space_group_name_H-M   'P 1'
#
loop_
_entity.id
_entity.type
_entity.pdbx_description
1 polymer ?
#
loop_
_entity_poly.entity_id
_entity_poly.type
_entity_poly.pdbx_seq_one_letter_code
_entity_poly.pdbx_strand_id
1 'polypeptide(L)'
;MGQKQSSSPNKKCRPVKSKVEATEIVDLESSGSTSSQTDPTKVISNASTESAIESPELTPIIRHVEELECSINKMTESEIDLYFATLKDNLHNYWRKVYDIKNIDDDVKNRKAETIDRIKIILKNLDERYLKGRMSY
;
A
#
# COMPACT_ATOMS: atom_id res chain seq x y z
N MET A 1 -13.10 43.49 -15.32
CA MET A 1 -11.90 42.80 -14.80
C MET A 1 -12.37 41.52 -14.13
N GLY A 2 -12.16 40.37 -14.77
CA GLY A 2 -12.72 39.09 -14.34
C GLY A 2 -11.71 38.28 -13.52
N GLN A 3 -12.07 37.94 -12.28
CA GLN A 3 -11.37 36.92 -11.51
C GLN A 3 -12.05 35.57 -11.79
N LYS A 4 -11.31 34.64 -12.41
CA LYS A 4 -11.73 33.24 -12.56
C LYS A 4 -11.12 32.45 -11.42
N GLN A 5 -11.97 31.94 -10.53
CA GLN A 5 -11.63 30.93 -9.53
C GLN A 5 -11.57 29.56 -10.24
N SER A 6 -10.43 28.88 -10.15
CA SER A 6 -10.23 27.51 -10.62
C SER A 6 -10.44 26.54 -9.47
N SER A 7 -11.58 25.86 -9.46
CA SER A 7 -11.91 24.75 -8.56
C SER A 7 -11.27 23.45 -9.04
N SER A 8 -10.46 22.81 -8.19
CA SER A 8 -9.84 21.50 -8.42
C SER A 8 -10.83 20.34 -8.21
N PRO A 9 -10.87 19.32 -9.08
CA PRO A 9 -11.69 18.14 -8.87
C PRO A 9 -10.97 17.06 -8.04
N ASN A 10 -11.53 16.76 -6.86
CA ASN A 10 -11.20 15.60 -6.03
C ASN A 10 -11.56 14.28 -6.75
N LYS A 11 -10.56 13.57 -7.30
CA LYS A 11 -10.73 12.19 -7.80
C LYS A 11 -10.34 11.18 -6.72
N LYS A 12 -11.33 10.69 -5.98
CA LYS A 12 -11.22 9.54 -5.06
C LYS A 12 -10.88 8.27 -5.84
N CYS A 13 -9.71 7.67 -5.59
CA CYS A 13 -9.38 6.33 -6.06
C CYS A 13 -10.24 5.29 -5.30
N ARG A 14 -11.06 4.53 -6.02
CA ARG A 14 -11.75 3.35 -5.49
C ARG A 14 -10.88 2.11 -5.74
N PRO A 15 -10.80 1.17 -4.78
CA PRO A 15 -10.14 -0.11 -4.99
C PRO A 15 -10.99 -1.00 -5.91
N VAL A 16 -10.32 -1.59 -6.90
CA VAL A 16 -10.90 -2.53 -7.87
C VAL A 16 -10.91 -3.91 -7.21
N LYS A 17 -12.09 -4.53 -7.13
CA LYS A 17 -12.25 -5.91 -6.65
C LYS A 17 -11.76 -6.85 -7.75
N SER A 18 -10.63 -7.51 -7.52
CA SER A 18 -10.16 -8.60 -8.37
C SER A 18 -11.08 -9.81 -8.26
N LYS A 19 -11.46 -10.31 -9.42
CA LYS A 19 -12.31 -11.48 -9.67
C LYS A 19 -11.49 -12.74 -9.42
N VAL A 20 -11.93 -13.60 -8.51
CA VAL A 20 -11.33 -14.92 -8.30
C VAL A 20 -12.01 -15.88 -9.28
N GLU A 21 -11.22 -16.46 -10.16
CA GLU A 21 -11.61 -17.50 -11.10
C GLU A 21 -11.51 -18.86 -10.36
N ALA A 22 -12.61 -19.60 -10.33
CA ALA A 22 -12.72 -20.86 -9.60
C ALA A 22 -12.24 -22.02 -10.47
N THR A 23 -11.24 -22.76 -9.99
CA THR A 23 -10.79 -24.01 -10.60
C THR A 23 -11.56 -25.20 -10.01
N GLU A 24 -12.10 -25.98 -10.93
CA GLU A 24 -12.78 -27.26 -10.79
C GLU A 24 -11.96 -28.28 -9.96
N ILE A 25 -12.58 -28.88 -8.95
CA ILE A 25 -11.98 -29.96 -8.15
C ILE A 25 -12.82 -31.21 -8.38
N VAL A 26 -12.14 -32.26 -8.84
CA VAL A 26 -12.69 -33.57 -9.21
C VAL A 26 -13.08 -34.37 -7.97
N ASP A 27 -14.24 -35.00 -8.05
CA ASP A 27 -14.85 -35.86 -7.03
C ASP A 27 -14.14 -37.22 -6.93
N LEU A 28 -13.81 -37.65 -5.71
CA LEU A 28 -13.36 -39.01 -5.40
C LEU A 28 -14.02 -39.45 -4.10
N GLU A 29 -15.10 -40.21 -4.26
CA GLU A 29 -15.82 -40.90 -3.21
C GLU A 29 -14.96 -41.97 -2.52
N SER A 30 -14.94 -41.98 -1.18
CA SER A 30 -15.00 -43.24 -0.42
C SER A 30 -15.38 -43.05 1.04
N SER A 31 -16.44 -43.76 1.39
CA SER A 31 -17.25 -43.81 2.61
C SER A 31 -16.50 -44.12 3.91
N GLY A 32 -17.02 -43.55 5.02
CA GLY A 32 -16.69 -43.98 6.38
C GLY A 32 -17.29 -43.11 7.49
N SER A 33 -18.59 -43.32 7.76
CA SER A 33 -19.37 -43.02 8.97
C SER A 33 -18.72 -42.25 10.14
N THR A 34 -19.34 -41.17 10.61
CA THR A 34 -20.03 -41.12 11.93
C THR A 34 -20.69 -39.77 12.22
N SER A 35 -21.86 -39.89 12.84
CA SER A 35 -22.80 -38.86 13.29
C SER A 35 -22.17 -37.76 14.18
N SER A 36 -22.54 -36.50 13.95
CA SER A 36 -23.20 -35.64 14.95
C SER A 36 -23.47 -34.23 14.40
N GLN A 37 -24.74 -33.98 14.11
CA GLN A 37 -25.51 -32.74 14.22
C GLN A 37 -24.79 -31.48 14.74
N THR A 38 -24.60 -30.46 13.88
CA THR A 38 -24.52 -29.05 14.29
C THR A 38 -25.13 -28.15 13.21
N ASP A 39 -26.05 -27.28 13.63
CA ASP A 39 -26.63 -26.17 12.86
C ASP A 39 -26.72 -24.97 13.83
N PRO A 40 -26.87 -23.71 13.39
CA PRO A 40 -25.77 -22.86 12.94
C PRO A 40 -25.71 -21.59 13.82
N THR A 41 -24.53 -21.08 14.16
CA THR A 41 -24.44 -19.66 14.56
C THR A 41 -23.13 -19.02 14.12
N LYS A 42 -23.24 -18.42 12.94
CA LYS A 42 -22.53 -17.24 12.49
C LYS A 42 -22.37 -16.21 13.61
N VAL A 43 -21.18 -16.14 14.22
CA VAL A 43 -20.70 -14.93 14.89
C VAL A 43 -19.27 -14.69 14.42
N ILE A 44 -19.15 -14.20 13.19
CA ILE A 44 -17.97 -13.47 12.76
C ILE A 44 -18.14 -12.09 13.35
N SER A 45 -17.50 -11.85 14.48
CA SER A 45 -17.25 -10.51 14.98
C SER A 45 -15.79 -10.46 15.38
N ASN A 46 -14.94 -10.52 14.36
CA ASN A 46 -13.58 -10.00 14.42
C ASN A 46 -13.68 -8.48 14.50
N ALA A 47 -14.24 -7.97 15.59
CA ALA A 47 -13.98 -6.63 16.05
C ALA A 47 -12.53 -6.65 16.54
N SER A 48 -11.59 -6.59 15.59
CA SER A 48 -10.24 -6.11 15.85
C SER A 48 -10.47 -4.78 16.55
N THR A 49 -10.29 -4.82 17.86
CA THR A 49 -10.36 -3.66 18.71
C THR A 49 -9.10 -2.90 18.35
N GLU A 50 -9.24 -2.04 17.36
CA GLU A 50 -8.29 -1.03 16.93
C GLU A 50 -8.02 -0.16 18.15
N SER A 51 -7.11 -0.62 19.03
CA SER A 51 -6.51 0.22 20.04
C SER A 51 -5.57 1.16 19.30
N ALA A 52 -6.17 2.17 18.68
CA ALA A 52 -5.53 3.27 17.99
C ALA A 52 -4.75 4.11 19.00
N ILE A 53 -3.62 3.57 19.48
CA ILE A 53 -2.46 4.37 19.81
C ILE A 53 -1.68 4.47 18.51
N GLU A 54 -2.30 5.09 17.50
CA GLU A 54 -1.57 5.45 16.30
C GLU A 54 -0.53 6.49 16.71
N SER A 55 0.74 6.17 16.51
CA SER A 55 1.81 7.15 16.70
C SER A 55 1.54 8.33 15.76
N PRO A 56 1.17 9.52 16.29
CA PRO A 56 0.67 10.63 15.48
C PRO A 56 1.73 11.14 14.49
N GLU A 57 3.00 10.80 14.72
CA GLU A 57 4.13 11.14 13.86
C GLU A 57 4.32 10.17 12.69
N LEU A 58 3.95 8.88 12.85
CA LEU A 58 4.21 7.84 11.85
C LEU A 58 3.09 7.74 10.80
N THR A 59 1.83 7.86 11.22
CA THR A 59 0.65 7.81 10.32
C THR A 59 0.75 8.78 9.13
N PRO A 60 1.10 10.08 9.29
CA PRO A 60 1.20 10.98 8.14
C PRO A 60 2.32 10.58 7.17
N ILE A 61 3.42 10.01 7.68
CA ILE A 61 4.53 9.58 6.82
C ILE A 61 4.12 8.36 6.00
N ILE A 62 3.45 7.37 6.62
CA ILE A 62 2.92 6.21 5.90
C ILE A 62 2.02 6.69 4.76
N ARG A 63 1.04 7.57 5.04
CA ARG A 63 0.12 8.08 4.03
C ARG A 63 0.86 8.75 2.85
N HIS A 64 1.88 9.55 3.14
CA HIS A 64 2.66 10.21 2.09
C HIS A 64 3.50 9.24 1.25
N VAL A 65 4.03 8.17 1.86
CA VAL A 65 4.73 7.10 1.13
C VAL A 65 3.76 6.38 0.19
N GLU A 66 2.53 6.10 0.63
CA GLU A 66 1.49 5.50 -0.21
C GLU A 66 1.05 6.42 -1.35
N GLU A 67 0.90 7.72 -1.08
CA GLU A 67 0.60 8.72 -2.09
C GLU A 67 1.72 8.79 -3.15
N LEU A 68 2.99 8.76 -2.74
CA LEU A 68 4.14 8.72 -3.64
C LEU A 68 4.17 7.45 -4.48
N GLU A 69 3.97 6.28 -3.88
CA GLU A 69 3.88 5.01 -4.59
C GLU A 69 2.78 5.06 -5.66
N CYS A 70 1.60 5.55 -5.29
CA CYS A 70 0.48 5.70 -6.20
C CYS A 70 0.79 6.68 -7.33
N SER A 71 1.49 7.77 -7.04
CA SER A 71 1.92 8.76 -8.01
C SER A 71 2.91 8.16 -9.01
N ILE A 72 3.96 7.48 -8.53
CA ILE A 72 4.97 6.81 -9.36
C ILE A 72 4.31 5.77 -10.28
N ASN A 73 3.39 4.96 -9.74
CA ASN A 73 2.68 3.94 -10.53
C ASN A 73 1.78 4.52 -11.63
N LYS A 74 1.32 5.77 -11.48
CA LYS A 74 0.49 6.46 -12.48
C LYS A 74 1.31 7.26 -13.50
N MET A 75 2.53 7.65 -13.16
CA MET A 75 3.42 8.40 -14.04
C MET A 75 3.85 7.55 -15.23
N THR A 76 3.96 8.20 -16.39
CA THR A 76 4.58 7.65 -17.60
C THR A 76 6.10 7.58 -17.45
N GLU A 77 6.77 6.84 -18.33
CA GLU A 77 8.23 6.69 -18.29
C GLU A 77 8.96 8.03 -18.47
N SER A 78 8.43 8.91 -19.34
CA SER A 78 8.98 10.27 -19.54
C SER A 78 8.81 11.18 -18.31
N GLU A 79 7.70 11.06 -17.59
CA GLU A 79 7.50 11.78 -16.33
C GLU A 79 8.44 11.25 -15.24
N ILE A 80 8.66 9.94 -15.19
CA ILE A 80 9.61 9.34 -14.27
C ILE A 80 11.03 9.85 -14.53
N ASP A 81 11.48 9.90 -15.79
CA ASP A 81 12.82 10.44 -16.14
C ASP A 81 12.96 11.92 -15.72
N LEU A 82 11.93 12.74 -15.95
CA LEU A 82 11.92 14.15 -15.58
C LEU A 82 11.95 14.38 -14.06
N TYR A 83 11.18 13.59 -13.29
CA TYR A 83 11.02 13.77 -11.85
C TYR A 83 11.87 12.82 -11.00
N PHE A 84 12.69 11.96 -11.61
CA PHE A 84 13.43 10.89 -10.93
C PHE A 84 14.20 11.38 -9.70
N ALA A 85 15.00 12.44 -9.86
CA ALA A 85 15.80 13.00 -8.78
C ALA A 85 14.91 13.50 -7.61
N THR A 86 13.80 14.19 -7.94
CA THR A 86 12.87 14.72 -6.94
C THR A 86 12.14 13.60 -6.19
N LEU A 87 11.70 12.56 -6.91
CA LEU A 87 11.03 11.40 -6.32
C LEU A 87 11.97 10.62 -5.39
N LYS A 88 13.22 10.44 -5.82
CA LYS A 88 14.28 9.80 -5.03
C LYS A 88 14.59 10.60 -3.76
N ASP A 89 14.78 11.91 -3.87
CA ASP A 89 15.01 12.79 -2.72
C ASP A 89 13.84 12.77 -1.74
N ASN A 90 12.60 12.81 -2.25
CA ASN A 90 11.40 12.70 -1.42
C ASN A 90 11.35 11.37 -0.65
N LEU A 91 11.61 10.24 -1.31
CA LEU A 91 11.66 8.93 -0.67
C LEU A 91 12.77 8.84 0.40
N HIS A 92 13.97 9.37 0.12
CA HIS A 92 15.06 9.45 1.10
C HIS A 92 14.71 10.37 2.29
N ASN A 93 14.00 11.47 2.04
CA ASN A 93 13.54 12.37 3.09
C ASN A 93 12.54 11.66 4.02
N TYR A 94 11.55 10.95 3.46
CA TYR A 94 10.62 10.16 4.26
C TYR A 94 11.33 9.03 4.99
N TRP A 95 12.30 8.37 4.35
CA TRP A 95 13.12 7.35 5.01
C TRP A 95 13.82 7.91 6.25
N ARG A 96 14.48 9.07 6.13
CA ARG A 96 15.12 9.75 7.26
C ARG A 96 14.12 10.11 8.35
N LYS A 97 12.95 10.65 7.99
CA LYS A 97 11.88 10.97 8.95
C LYS A 97 11.40 9.75 9.71
N VAL A 98 11.20 8.61 9.05
CA VAL A 98 10.81 7.35 9.72
C VAL A 98 11.89 6.93 10.73
N TYR A 99 13.17 7.04 10.37
CA TYR A 99 14.27 6.70 11.27
C TYR A 99 14.30 7.59 12.53
N ASP A 100 13.99 8.87 12.40
CA ASP A 100 14.05 9.86 13.47
C ASP A 100 12.95 9.70 14.54
N ILE A 101 11.84 9.02 14.20
CA ILE A 101 10.76 8.73 15.15
C ILE A 101 11.29 7.84 16.28
N LYS A 102 10.97 8.16 17.53
CA LYS A 102 11.41 7.34 18.66
C LYS A 102 10.64 6.01 18.71
N ASN A 103 11.35 4.92 18.97
CA ASN A 103 10.74 3.62 19.18
C ASN A 103 10.21 3.55 20.61
N ILE A 104 8.97 3.96 20.82
CA ILE A 104 8.31 3.94 22.12
C ILE A 104 7.76 2.53 22.40
N ASP A 105 7.17 1.90 21.37
CA ASP A 105 6.52 0.59 21.47
C ASP A 105 6.97 -0.35 20.33
N ASP A 106 6.84 -1.67 20.54
CA ASP A 106 7.14 -2.68 19.52
C ASP A 106 6.22 -2.55 18.28
N ASP A 107 4.98 -2.09 18.45
CA ASP A 107 4.06 -1.81 17.34
C ASP A 107 4.60 -0.68 16.44
N VAL A 108 5.03 0.43 17.05
CA VAL A 108 5.65 1.55 16.33
C VAL A 108 6.92 1.10 15.62
N LYS A 109 7.74 0.27 16.28
CA LYS A 109 8.95 -0.30 15.68
C LYS A 109 8.63 -1.20 14.48
N ASN A 110 7.60 -2.05 14.58
CA ASN A 110 7.18 -2.92 13.48
C ASN A 110 6.69 -2.09 12.30
N ARG A 111 5.77 -1.14 12.54
CA ARG A 111 5.26 -0.25 11.49
C ARG A 111 6.36 0.59 10.85
N LYS A 112 7.35 1.06 11.61
CA LYS A 112 8.54 1.73 11.07
C LYS A 112 9.31 0.82 10.13
N ALA A 113 9.58 -0.42 10.54
CA ALA A 113 10.29 -1.39 9.72
C ALA A 113 9.53 -1.67 8.42
N GLU A 114 8.21 -1.87 8.48
CA GLU A 114 7.35 -2.04 7.31
C GLU A 114 7.37 -0.81 6.39
N THR A 115 7.31 0.39 6.95
CA THR A 115 7.38 1.64 6.18
C THR A 115 8.73 1.79 5.47
N ILE A 116 9.83 1.47 6.17
CA ILE A 116 11.17 1.47 5.59
C ILE A 116 11.28 0.47 4.44
N ASP A 117 10.76 -0.74 4.63
CA ASP A 117 10.79 -1.78 3.59
C ASP A 117 9.98 -1.34 2.37
N ARG A 118 8.81 -0.75 2.58
CA ARG A 118 7.98 -0.19 1.51
C ARG A 118 8.69 0.93 0.74
N ILE A 119 9.37 1.84 1.43
CA ILE A 119 10.19 2.89 0.77
C ILE A 119 11.29 2.26 -0.09
N LYS A 120 11.96 1.21 0.39
CA LYS A 120 13.00 0.51 -0.39
C LYS A 120 12.42 -0.15 -1.64
N ILE A 121 11.25 -0.78 -1.53
CA ILE A 121 10.54 -1.38 -2.67
C ILE A 121 10.20 -0.30 -3.71
N ILE A 122 9.68 0.85 -3.27
CA ILE A 122 9.33 1.97 -4.16
C ILE A 122 10.58 2.52 -4.85
N LEU A 123 11.68 2.70 -4.13
CA LEU A 123 12.96 3.15 -4.70
C LEU A 123 13.48 2.18 -5.77
N LYS A 124 13.43 0.87 -5.49
CA LYS A 124 13.83 -0.15 -6.46
C LYS A 124 12.96 -0.12 -7.72
N ASN A 125 11.64 -0.04 -7.56
CA ASN A 125 10.71 0.07 -8.68
C ASN A 125 10.95 1.35 -9.49
N LEU A 126 11.24 2.48 -8.82
CA LEU A 126 11.58 3.74 -9.48
C LEU A 126 12.86 3.60 -10.32
N ASP A 127 13.92 3.00 -9.76
CA ASP A 127 15.19 2.74 -10.46
C ASP A 127 14.99 1.80 -11.66
N GLU A 128 14.22 0.71 -11.50
CA GLU A 128 13.90 -0.24 -12.58
C GLU A 128 13.14 0.43 -13.73
N ARG A 129 12.14 1.25 -13.41
CA ARG A 129 11.36 1.98 -14.43
C ARG A 129 12.20 3.04 -15.14
N TYR A 130 13.08 3.73 -14.41
CA TYR A 130 14.01 4.70 -14.98
C TYR A 130 15.00 4.02 -15.94
N LEU A 131 15.58 2.89 -15.56
CA LEU A 131 16.50 2.12 -16.40
C LEU A 131 15.83 1.55 -17.65
N LYS A 132 14.61 1.01 -17.50
CA LYS A 132 13.82 0.48 -18.62
C LYS A 132 13.53 1.55 -19.67
N GLY A 133 13.15 2.76 -19.24
CA GLY A 133 12.91 3.89 -20.16
C GLY A 133 14.14 4.29 -20.96
N ARG A 134 15.35 4.13 -20.41
CA ARG A 134 16.60 4.42 -21.12
C ARG A 134 17.11 3.31 -22.05
N MET A 135 16.75 2.05 -21.79
CA MET A 135 17.14 0.93 -22.66
C MET A 135 16.20 0.71 -23.85
N SER A 136 15.03 1.36 -23.87
CA SER A 136 14.04 1.22 -24.93
C SER A 136 14.26 2.14 -26.15
N TYR A 137 15.44 2.76 -26.28
CA TYR A 137 15.80 3.62 -27.41
C TYR A 137 16.87 3.01 -28.32
#